data_AF-A0A2W3YYM1-F1
#
_entry.id   AF-A0A2W3YYM1-F1
#
_cell.length_a   1.000
_cell.length_b   1.000
_cell.length_c   1.000
_cell.angle_alpha   90.00
_cell.angle_beta   90.00
_cell.angle_gamma   90.00
#
_symmetry.space_group_name_H-M   'P 1'
#
loop_
_entity.id
_entity.type
_entity.pdbx_description
1 polymer ?
#
loop_
_entity_poly.entity_id
_entity_poly.type
_entity_poly.pdbx_seq_one_letter_code
_entity_poly.pdbx_strand_id
1 'polypeptide(L)'
;MENKNDAERAKYGRFIIEKETSMDELKQDQKKIEMNLQDLQEELRRGYHTLAMLNEDVVRDGNSEGIRIQRRNEEQERFFVRQLREAEDNLTNSYAEQRKILDKETEELYKKRGEIPWD
;
A
#
# COMPACT_ATOMS: atom_id res chain seq x y z
N MET A 1 30.26 -12.50 35.07
CA MET A 1 30.13 -12.00 33.67
C MET A 1 28.80 -12.42 33.09
N GLU A 2 28.34 -13.65 33.37
CA GLU A 2 26.98 -14.20 33.21
C GLU A 2 25.82 -13.17 33.18
N ASN A 3 25.65 -12.35 34.23
CA ASN A 3 24.56 -11.37 34.31
C ASN A 3 24.62 -10.27 33.22
N LYS A 4 25.80 -9.96 32.70
CA LYS A 4 25.98 -8.98 31.61
C LYS A 4 25.59 -9.57 30.26
N ASN A 5 25.98 -10.82 30.00
CA ASN A 5 25.66 -11.53 28.75
C ASN A 5 24.14 -11.75 28.64
N ASP A 6 23.48 -12.10 29.74
CA ASP A 6 22.03 -12.25 29.78
C ASP A 6 21.28 -10.93 29.59
N ALA A 7 21.77 -9.86 30.23
CA ALA A 7 21.21 -8.51 30.01
C ALA A 7 21.34 -8.06 28.55
N GLU A 8 22.47 -8.39 27.91
CA GLU A 8 22.72 -8.05 26.51
C GLU A 8 21.84 -8.88 25.55
N ARG A 9 21.68 -10.18 25.79
CA ARG A 9 20.69 -11.00 25.06
C ARG A 9 19.27 -10.49 25.21
N ALA A 10 18.88 -10.12 26.43
CA ALA A 10 17.55 -9.59 26.70
C ALA A 10 17.33 -8.24 25.98
N LYS A 11 18.37 -7.43 25.85
CA LYS A 11 18.34 -6.19 25.05
C LYS A 11 18.09 -6.50 23.56
N TYR A 12 18.86 -7.41 22.96
CA TYR A 12 18.62 -7.79 21.56
C TYR A 12 17.26 -8.47 21.36
N GLY A 13 16.80 -9.28 22.32
CA GLY A 13 15.46 -9.86 22.30
C GLY A 13 14.36 -8.80 22.23
N ARG A 14 14.49 -7.70 22.99
CA ARG A 14 13.56 -6.57 22.90
C ARG A 14 13.59 -5.90 21.53
N PHE A 15 14.77 -5.64 20.98
CA PHE A 15 14.90 -5.02 19.65
C PHE A 15 14.33 -5.90 18.53
N ILE A 16 14.48 -7.22 18.63
CA ILE A 16 13.87 -8.17 17.69
C ILE A 16 12.35 -8.05 17.73
N ILE A 17 11.76 -8.10 18.94
CA ILE A 17 10.30 -7.98 19.11
C ILE A 17 9.80 -6.63 18.58
N GLU A 18 10.52 -5.53 18.84
CA GLU A 18 10.18 -4.21 18.31
C GLU A 18 10.17 -4.21 16.77
N LYS A 19 11.16 -4.83 16.12
CA LYS A 19 11.22 -4.91 14.65
C LYS A 19 10.14 -5.82 14.05
N GLU A 20 9.87 -6.95 14.68
CA GLU A 20 8.77 -7.85 14.27
C GLU A 20 7.41 -7.14 14.41
N THR A 21 7.22 -6.35 15.46
CA THR A 21 6.02 -5.52 15.64
C THR A 21 5.90 -4.48 14.53
N SER A 22 6.99 -3.75 14.22
CA SER A 22 6.98 -2.78 13.12
C SER A 22 6.70 -3.42 11.75
N MET A 23 7.17 -4.65 11.53
CA MET A 23 6.86 -5.41 10.31
C MET A 23 5.36 -5.72 10.21
N ASP A 24 4.74 -6.11 11.31
CA ASP A 24 3.31 -6.42 11.34
C ASP A 24 2.45 -5.16 11.16
N GLU A 25 2.83 -4.05 11.80
CA GLU A 25 2.21 -2.73 11.58
C GLU A 25 2.31 -2.32 10.11
N LEU A 26 3.50 -2.45 9.52
CA LEU A 26 3.72 -2.12 8.10
C LEU A 26 2.82 -2.95 7.17
N LYS A 27 2.63 -4.24 7.44
CA LYS A 27 1.71 -5.09 6.66
C LYS A 27 0.25 -4.66 6.82
N GLN A 28 -0.16 -4.29 8.03
CA GLN A 28 -1.52 -3.81 8.30
C GLN A 28 -1.79 -2.49 7.59
N ASP A 29 -0.84 -1.55 7.63
CA ASP A 29 -0.94 -0.27 6.96
C ASP A 29 -1.02 -0.43 5.44
N GLN A 30 -0.17 -1.29 4.85
CA GLN A 30 -0.25 -1.59 3.42
C GLN A 30 -1.65 -2.09 3.04
N LYS A 31 -2.14 -3.10 3.77
CA LYS A 31 -3.45 -3.71 3.50
C LYS A 31 -4.58 -2.68 3.58
N LYS A 32 -4.52 -1.78 4.56
CA LYS A 32 -5.51 -0.71 4.72
C LYS A 32 -5.50 0.24 3.53
N ILE A 33 -4.32 0.64 3.06
CA ILE A 33 -4.20 1.52 1.90
C ILE A 33 -4.68 0.82 0.62
N GLU A 34 -4.32 -0.45 0.43
CA GLU A 34 -4.77 -1.27 -0.70
C GLU A 34 -6.30 -1.38 -0.74
N MET A 35 -6.94 -1.63 0.40
CA MET A 35 -8.40 -1.64 0.51
C MET A 35 -9.01 -0.29 0.12
N ASN A 36 -8.45 0.82 0.62
CA ASN A 36 -8.95 2.16 0.28
C ASN A 36 -8.78 2.48 -1.22
N LEU A 37 -7.69 2.04 -1.85
CA LEU A 37 -7.47 2.21 -3.29
C LEU A 37 -8.48 1.39 -4.11
N GLN A 38 -8.76 0.16 -3.69
CA GLN A 38 -9.76 -0.68 -4.32
C GLN A 38 -11.16 -0.07 -4.21
N ASP A 39 -11.54 0.43 -3.03
CA ASP A 39 -12.82 1.10 -2.80
C ASP A 39 -12.94 2.35 -3.70
N LEU A 40 -11.89 3.18 -3.76
CA LEU A 40 -11.85 4.36 -4.63
C LEU A 40 -11.98 3.98 -6.12
N GLN A 41 -11.30 2.92 -6.55
CA GLN A 41 -11.41 2.43 -7.92
C GLN A 41 -12.84 1.99 -8.26
N GLU A 42 -13.50 1.29 -7.34
CA GLU A 42 -14.88 0.85 -7.51
C GLU A 42 -15.85 2.04 -7.56
N GLU A 43 -15.70 3.01 -6.64
CA GLU A 43 -16.50 4.23 -6.61
C GLU A 43 -16.37 5.03 -7.90
N LEU A 44 -15.15 5.22 -8.40
CA LEU A 44 -14.90 5.93 -9.66
C LEU A 44 -15.54 5.20 -10.85
N ARG A 45 -15.37 3.88 -10.94
CA ARG A 45 -15.98 3.07 -12.01
C ARG A 45 -17.50 3.19 -12.00
N ARG A 46 -18.11 3.08 -10.81
CA ARG A 46 -19.57 3.24 -10.65
C ARG A 46 -20.01 4.66 -11.01
N GLY A 47 -19.26 5.68 -10.60
CA GLY A 47 -19.53 7.09 -10.91
C GLY A 47 -19.52 7.37 -12.40
N TYR A 48 -18.45 6.99 -13.11
CA TYR A 48 -18.35 7.19 -14.56
C TYR A 48 -19.37 6.38 -15.36
N HIS A 49 -19.67 5.15 -14.92
CA HIS A 49 -20.76 4.37 -15.52
C HIS A 49 -22.11 5.09 -15.38
N THR A 50 -22.40 5.64 -14.19
CA THR A 50 -23.63 6.40 -13.94
C THR A 50 -23.70 7.66 -14.81
N LEU A 51 -22.59 8.39 -14.95
CA LEU A 51 -22.50 9.55 -15.84
C LEU A 51 -22.75 9.18 -17.31
N ALA A 52 -22.23 8.05 -17.77
CA ALA A 52 -22.44 7.56 -19.12
C ALA A 52 -23.92 7.25 -19.37
N MET A 53 -24.59 6.59 -18.43
CA MET A 53 -26.04 6.30 -18.52
C MET A 53 -26.87 7.59 -18.55
N LEU A 54 -26.57 8.56 -17.69
CA LEU A 54 -27.31 9.84 -17.65
C LEU A 54 -27.14 10.66 -18.93
N ASN A 55 -25.98 10.57 -19.59
CA ASN A 55 -25.71 11.25 -20.84
C ASN A 55 -26.24 10.51 -22.07
N GLU A 56 -26.61 9.24 -21.97
CA GLU A 56 -26.97 8.40 -23.12
C GLU A 56 -28.14 8.99 -23.91
N ASP A 57 -29.20 9.42 -23.23
CA ASP A 57 -30.38 10.04 -23.85
C ASP A 57 -30.04 11.38 -24.52
N VAL A 58 -29.25 12.22 -23.85
CA VAL A 58 -28.83 13.53 -24.37
C VAL A 58 -27.92 13.38 -25.60
N VAL A 59 -27.03 12.40 -25.59
CA VAL A 59 -26.12 12.08 -26.71
C VAL A 59 -26.89 11.49 -27.89
N ARG A 60 -27.87 10.63 -27.63
CA ARG A 60 -28.68 9.97 -28.65
C ARG A 60 -29.49 10.97 -29.49
N ASP A 61 -29.91 12.07 -28.90
CA ASP A 61 -30.60 13.18 -29.58
C ASP A 61 -29.64 14.08 -30.41
N GLY A 62 -28.35 13.73 -30.49
CA GLY A 62 -27.36 14.46 -31.29
C GLY A 62 -26.91 15.78 -30.64
N ASN A 63 -27.15 15.97 -29.34
CA ASN A 63 -26.73 17.16 -28.63
C ASN A 63 -25.18 17.21 -28.57
N SER A 64 -24.60 18.18 -29.27
CA SER A 64 -23.16 18.37 -29.37
C SER A 64 -22.49 18.63 -28.01
N GLU A 65 -23.18 19.31 -27.09
CA GLU A 65 -22.66 19.55 -25.74
C GLU A 65 -22.68 18.27 -24.91
N GLY A 66 -23.74 17.46 -25.02
CA GLY A 66 -23.81 16.13 -24.37
C GLY A 66 -22.68 15.21 -24.84
N ILE A 67 -22.41 15.18 -26.15
CA ILE A 67 -21.29 14.41 -26.73
C ILE A 67 -19.95 14.90 -26.20
N ARG A 68 -19.76 16.21 -26.10
CA ARG A 68 -18.52 16.81 -25.58
C ARG A 68 -18.29 16.45 -24.12
N ILE A 69 -19.33 16.55 -23.29
CA ILE A 69 -19.27 16.17 -21.87
C ILE A 69 -18.96 14.69 -21.73
N GLN A 70 -19.61 13.82 -22.51
CA GLN A 70 -19.36 12.38 -22.48
C GLN A 70 -17.89 12.04 -22.78
N ARG A 71 -17.32 12.61 -23.84
CA ARG A 71 -15.91 12.41 -24.18
C ARG A 71 -14.96 12.88 -23.06
N ARG A 72 -15.27 14.02 -22.45
CA ARG A 72 -14.49 14.53 -21.32
C ARG A 72 -14.54 13.58 -20.13
N ASN A 73 -15.72 13.04 -19.80
CA ASN A 73 -15.88 12.08 -18.71
C ASN A 73 -15.05 10.81 -18.98
N GLU A 74 -15.08 10.27 -20.19
CA GLU A 74 -14.26 9.12 -20.57
C GLU A 74 -12.75 9.39 -20.51
N GLU A 75 -12.31 10.59 -20.91
CA GLU A 75 -10.91 11.00 -20.78
C GLU A 75 -10.47 11.08 -19.31
N GLN A 76 -11.32 11.63 -18.45
CA GLN A 76 -11.07 11.69 -17.02
C GLN A 76 -11.05 10.29 -16.40
N GLU A 77 -11.98 9.41 -16.74
CA GLU A 77 -11.98 8.01 -16.29
C GLU A 77 -10.67 7.31 -16.66
N ARG A 78 -10.25 7.40 -17.93
CA ARG A 78 -8.99 6.82 -18.40
C ARG A 78 -7.78 7.40 -17.67
N PHE A 79 -7.81 8.70 -17.34
CA PHE A 79 -6.75 9.36 -16.58
C PHE A 79 -6.68 8.82 -15.15
N PHE A 80 -7.81 8.75 -14.44
CA PHE A 80 -7.87 8.23 -13.07
C PHE A 80 -7.47 6.76 -12.98
N VAL A 81 -7.90 5.92 -13.93
CA VAL A 81 -7.48 4.51 -13.98
C VAL A 81 -5.96 4.37 -14.10
N ARG A 82 -5.30 5.24 -14.88
CA ARG A 82 -3.83 5.24 -14.96
C ARG A 82 -3.18 5.69 -13.65
N GLN A 83 -3.69 6.77 -13.04
CA GLN A 83 -3.15 7.27 -11.77
C GLN A 83 -3.30 6.26 -10.63
N LEU A 84 -4.43 5.56 -10.55
CA LEU A 84 -4.64 4.53 -9.53
C LEU A 84 -3.65 3.37 -9.69
N ARG A 85 -3.46 2.88 -10.92
CA ARG A 85 -2.45 1.83 -11.18
C ARG A 85 -1.04 2.27 -10.81
N GLU A 86 -0.67 3.49 -11.17
CA GLU A 86 0.64 4.04 -10.80
C GLU A 86 0.80 4.17 -9.28
N ALA A 87 -0.27 4.56 -8.57
CA ALA A 87 -0.27 4.62 -7.11
C ALA A 87 -0.15 3.22 -6.48
N GLU A 88 -0.85 2.22 -7.00
CA GLU A 88 -0.78 0.81 -6.57
C GLU A 88 0.62 0.23 -6.77
N ASP A 89 1.24 0.47 -7.94
CA ASP A 89 2.60 0.02 -8.25
C ASP A 89 3.61 0.68 -7.31
N ASN A 90 3.51 2.00 -7.11
CA ASN A 90 4.37 2.75 -6.20
C ASN A 90 4.23 2.28 -4.74
N LEU A 91 3.00 2.03 -4.29
CA LEU A 91 2.71 1.49 -2.97
C LEU A 91 3.37 0.12 -2.80
N THR A 92 3.11 -0.79 -3.73
CA THR A 92 3.63 -2.17 -3.71
C THR A 92 5.15 -2.17 -3.64
N ASN A 93 5.81 -1.36 -4.49
CA ASN A 93 7.26 -1.27 -4.54
C ASN A 93 7.85 -0.67 -3.26
N SER A 94 7.26 0.42 -2.75
CA SER A 94 7.74 1.09 -1.54
C SER A 94 7.64 0.17 -0.31
N TYR A 95 6.50 -0.48 -0.12
CA TYR A 95 6.30 -1.40 0.99
C TYR A 95 7.16 -2.67 0.86
N ALA A 96 7.36 -3.18 -0.36
CA ALA A 96 8.26 -4.30 -0.58
C ALA A 96 9.72 -3.97 -0.20
N GLU A 97 10.18 -2.75 -0.50
CA GLU A 97 11.52 -2.32 -0.12
C GLU A 97 11.66 -2.13 1.39
N GLN A 98 10.67 -1.49 2.03
CA GLN A 98 10.67 -1.32 3.49
C GLN A 98 10.65 -2.66 4.23
N ARG A 99 9.88 -3.65 3.76
CA ARG A 99 9.91 -5.01 4.30
C ARG A 99 11.30 -5.63 4.20
N LYS A 100 11.94 -5.57 3.03
CA LYS A 100 13.29 -6.12 2.85
C LYS A 100 14.31 -5.48 3.81
N ILE A 101 14.19 -4.18 4.07
CA ILE A 101 15.05 -3.48 5.02
C ILE A 101 14.80 -4.01 6.44
N LEU A 102 13.55 -4.06 6.88
CA LEU A 102 13.18 -4.58 8.20
C LEU A 102 13.58 -6.04 8.39
N ASP A 103 13.40 -6.89 7.38
CA ASP A 103 13.82 -8.31 7.41
C ASP A 103 15.33 -8.41 7.64
N LYS A 104 16.13 -7.68 6.86
CA LYS A 104 17.60 -7.65 7.02
C LYS A 104 18.02 -7.16 8.41
N GLU A 105 17.43 -6.07 8.90
CA GLU A 105 17.74 -5.54 10.22
C GLU A 105 17.38 -6.54 11.32
N THR A 106 16.26 -7.25 11.17
CA THR A 106 15.81 -8.29 12.11
C THR A 106 16.77 -9.47 12.11
N GLU A 107 17.17 -9.97 10.93
CA GLU A 107 18.17 -11.03 10.78
C GLU A 107 19.52 -10.64 11.41
N GLU A 108 19.97 -9.40 11.23
CA GLU A 108 21.19 -8.90 11.89
C GLU A 108 21.09 -8.91 13.41
N LEU A 109 19.93 -8.54 13.98
CA LEU A 109 19.71 -8.59 15.42
C LEU A 109 19.72 -10.02 15.94
N TYR A 110 19.11 -10.97 15.22
CA TYR A 110 19.19 -12.39 15.54
C TYR A 110 20.63 -12.89 15.53
N LYS A 111 21.41 -12.51 14.51
CA LYS A 111 22.83 -12.87 14.43
C LYS A 111 23.64 -12.31 15.60
N LYS A 112 23.52 -11.00 15.88
CA LYS A 112 24.21 -10.33 16.99
C LYS A 112 23.85 -10.96 18.35
N ARG A 113 22.58 -11.32 18.56
CA ARG A 113 22.15 -12.04 19.76
C ARG A 113 22.77 -13.43 19.87
N GLY A 114 22.87 -14.15 18.75
CA GLY A 114 23.46 -15.49 18.67
C GLY A 114 24.96 -15.54 18.92
N GLU A 115 25.68 -14.43 18.66
CA GLU A 115 27.12 -14.30 18.91
C GLU A 115 27.46 -14.10 20.41
N ILE A 116 26.48 -13.87 21.28
CA ILE A 116 26.70 -13.67 22.72
C ILE A 116 26.95 -15.03 23.42
N PRO A 117 28.08 -15.22 24.15
CA PRO A 117 28.44 -16.48 24.83
C PRO A 117 27.57 -16.82 26.06
N TRP A 118 27.10 -18.07 26.17
CA TRP A 118 26.14 -18.55 27.20
C TRP A 118 26.73 -18.70 28.60
N ASP A 119 28.05 -18.60 28.69
CA ASP A 119 28.90 -18.62 29.89
C ASP A 119 29.19 -17.21 30.45
#